data_AF-A0A6L9IHY7-F1
#
_entry.id   AF-A0A6L9IHY7-F1
#
_cell.length_a   1.000
_cell.length_b   1.000
_cell.length_c   1.000
_cell.angle_alpha   90.00
_cell.angle_beta   90.00
_cell.angle_gamma   90.00
#
_symmetry.space_group_name_H-M   'P 1'
#
loop_
_entity.id
_entity.type
_entity.pdbx_description
1 polymer ?
#
loop_
_entity_poly.entity_id
_entity_poly.type
_entity_poly.pdbx_seq_one_letter_code
_entity_poly.pdbx_strand_id
1 'polypeptide(L)'
;MVQIVAEWLAPKLREPAYALGLNADGTLLETDGQTLQTNRWDQGWPRLQSIVYTAPDPHTPDHLWITEIGLRQVNPDSATESTVLLSSHDDGPHLVDPIYPLRQNLVPDLLRYCTSAQDAPGYDLRELTESNAPDLLAMIESTERDYPIVLLGPTTRPYVDAQHLQMTLGGIAAVVSMAADADPNRIGSILGDRFASTRSAVNLIDPIISRVDLNHPDQRPDRVHIPMQGYTLEELRSLAEAVAAPPEDELYALVARHVNTRNSLRHISREQVVEHKQRSEFRARKLEALRKGETRQYVALLEEENQELNIKCQRLTQALCDERATSRSTLDTLRDENSQLRSQIENLNASLHYDRAQAANDALSEAVRAAFVRCGKGEADLEDVLTLVETFFRDRVIVLDEAFDSARESRLFKAPSEALRLLIELATRYWEAVVYGNGDTDAREIFGQAYAARESEMVENNRRARDLRTRRYKGENIIMHKHLKIGVKDSLRDTLRIHFYWDADDQMIVIGHCGKHLDHN
;
A
#
# COMPACT_ATOMS: atom_id res chain seq x y z
N MET A 1 -22.50 -31.63 8.56
CA MET A 1 -22.98 -30.24 8.72
C MET A 1 -24.27 -30.13 9.53
N VAL A 2 -25.45 -30.56 9.04
CA VAL A 2 -26.72 -30.38 9.79
C VAL A 2 -26.66 -30.95 11.22
N GLN A 3 -26.00 -32.09 11.43
CA GLN A 3 -25.79 -32.66 12.77
C GLN A 3 -24.97 -31.74 13.69
N ILE A 4 -23.91 -31.10 13.19
CA ILE A 4 -23.06 -30.17 13.95
C ILE A 4 -23.89 -28.95 14.36
N VAL A 5 -24.71 -28.42 13.44
CA VAL A 5 -25.64 -27.32 13.74
C VAL A 5 -26.66 -27.74 14.80
N ALA A 6 -27.18 -28.96 14.74
CA ALA A 6 -28.11 -29.49 15.73
C ALA A 6 -27.47 -29.61 17.12
N GLU A 7 -26.24 -30.12 17.19
CA GLU A 7 -25.47 -30.24 18.44
C GLU A 7 -25.12 -28.88 19.04
N TRP A 8 -24.87 -27.88 18.19
CA TRP A 8 -24.64 -26.50 18.60
C TRP A 8 -25.90 -25.80 19.13
N LEU A 9 -27.07 -26.05 18.52
CA LEU A 9 -28.36 -25.46 18.91
C LEU A 9 -29.01 -26.15 20.12
N ALA A 10 -28.86 -27.47 20.24
CA ALA A 10 -29.48 -28.29 21.28
C ALA A 10 -29.32 -27.72 22.71
N PRO A 11 -28.10 -27.37 23.19
CA PRO A 11 -27.95 -26.82 24.54
C PRO A 11 -28.58 -25.44 24.71
N LYS A 12 -28.70 -24.64 23.63
CA LYS A 12 -29.25 -23.28 23.66
C LYS A 12 -30.77 -23.29 23.78
N LEU A 13 -31.40 -24.17 23.01
CA LEU A 13 -32.86 -24.35 22.97
C LEU A 13 -33.36 -25.33 24.05
N ARG A 14 -32.45 -25.98 24.80
CA ARG A 14 -32.77 -26.99 25.83
C ARG A 14 -33.57 -28.17 25.29
N GLU A 15 -33.38 -28.48 24.01
CA GLU A 15 -34.02 -29.57 23.30
C GLU A 15 -32.95 -30.52 22.75
N PRO A 16 -33.19 -31.84 22.70
CA PRO A 16 -32.22 -32.76 22.13
C PRO A 16 -32.07 -32.53 20.62
N ALA A 17 -30.85 -32.70 20.09
CA ALA A 17 -30.51 -32.40 18.70
C ALA A 17 -31.46 -33.02 17.65
N TYR A 18 -31.97 -34.24 17.91
CA TYR A 18 -32.91 -34.92 17.00
C TYR A 18 -34.32 -34.30 16.99
N ALA A 19 -34.71 -33.59 18.04
CA ALA A 19 -36.05 -32.99 18.19
C ALA A 19 -36.15 -31.59 17.54
N LEU A 20 -35.02 -30.97 17.18
CA LEU A 20 -34.98 -29.64 16.58
C LEU A 20 -35.59 -29.54 15.18
N GLY A 21 -35.91 -30.68 14.55
CA GLY A 21 -36.58 -30.69 13.25
C GLY A 21 -35.76 -30.07 12.12
N LEU A 22 -34.43 -29.99 12.25
CA LEU A 22 -33.58 -29.30 11.25
C LEU A 22 -33.67 -29.90 9.85
N ASN A 23 -34.09 -31.17 9.72
CA ASN A 23 -34.24 -31.80 8.42
C ASN A 23 -35.61 -31.57 7.77
N ALA A 24 -36.60 -31.02 8.49
CA ALA A 24 -37.92 -30.76 7.97
C ALA A 24 -38.00 -29.36 7.32
N ASP A 25 -38.96 -29.19 6.41
CA ASP A 25 -39.27 -27.88 5.84
C ASP A 25 -40.38 -27.20 6.66
N GLY A 26 -40.18 -25.93 7.01
CA GLY A 26 -41.17 -25.12 7.72
C GLY A 26 -41.23 -25.34 9.23
N THR A 27 -40.20 -25.93 9.85
CA THR A 27 -40.14 -26.04 11.31
C THR A 27 -40.03 -24.63 11.91
N LEU A 28 -40.89 -24.34 12.88
CA LEU A 28 -40.80 -23.19 13.77
C LEU A 28 -40.83 -23.73 15.20
N LEU A 29 -39.76 -23.52 15.94
CA LEU A 29 -39.65 -23.82 17.37
C LEU A 29 -39.43 -22.50 18.11
N GLU A 30 -40.20 -22.30 19.18
CA GLU A 30 -40.08 -21.13 20.05
C GLU A 30 -39.90 -21.61 21.48
N THR A 31 -38.86 -21.12 22.17
CA THR A 31 -38.55 -21.55 23.54
C THR A 31 -37.84 -20.41 24.27
N ASP A 32 -38.37 -19.99 25.42
CA ASP A 32 -37.76 -18.97 26.30
C ASP A 32 -37.32 -17.68 25.56
N GLY A 33 -38.14 -17.18 24.62
CA GLY A 33 -37.84 -15.97 23.83
C GLY A 33 -36.82 -16.18 22.70
N GLN A 34 -36.36 -17.40 22.50
CA GLN A 34 -35.54 -17.81 21.35
C GLN A 34 -36.43 -18.42 20.28
N THR A 35 -36.05 -18.25 19.01
CA THR A 35 -36.76 -18.87 17.89
C THR A 35 -35.79 -19.62 16.98
N LEU A 36 -36.26 -20.74 16.45
CA LEU A 36 -35.56 -21.54 15.44
C LEU A 36 -36.53 -21.76 14.28
N GLN A 37 -36.14 -21.31 13.09
CA GLN A 37 -36.88 -21.48 11.85
C GLN A 37 -36.04 -22.24 10.85
N THR A 38 -36.67 -23.15 10.10
CA THR A 38 -36.00 -23.89 9.03
C THR A 38 -36.82 -23.92 7.77
N ASN A 39 -36.17 -23.73 6.62
CA ASN A 39 -36.75 -23.89 5.30
C ASN A 39 -35.86 -24.80 4.48
N ARG A 40 -36.47 -25.71 3.71
CA ARG A 40 -35.73 -26.72 2.96
C ARG A 40 -36.39 -26.98 1.61
N TRP A 41 -35.55 -27.08 0.58
CA TRP A 41 -35.91 -27.55 -0.75
C TRP A 41 -35.05 -28.76 -1.13
N ASP A 42 -35.68 -29.93 -1.26
CA ASP A 42 -35.01 -31.20 -1.57
C ASP A 42 -35.62 -31.99 -2.74
N GLN A 43 -36.69 -31.46 -3.34
CA GLN A 43 -37.45 -32.06 -4.45
C GLN A 43 -36.73 -31.99 -5.81
N GLY A 44 -35.60 -31.28 -5.87
CA GLY A 44 -34.80 -31.11 -7.07
C GLY A 44 -33.42 -30.54 -6.75
N TRP A 45 -32.66 -30.26 -7.80
CA TRP A 45 -31.33 -29.66 -7.71
C TRP A 45 -31.37 -28.19 -8.19
N PRO A 46 -30.63 -27.27 -7.54
CA PRO A 46 -29.83 -27.47 -6.34
C PRO A 46 -30.72 -27.75 -5.11
N ARG A 47 -30.22 -28.54 -4.15
CA ARG A 47 -30.83 -28.68 -2.83
C ARG A 47 -30.43 -27.50 -1.98
N LEU A 48 -31.41 -26.88 -1.32
CA LEU A 48 -31.22 -25.68 -0.52
C LEU A 48 -31.82 -25.85 0.86
N GLN A 49 -31.19 -25.24 1.87
CA GLN A 49 -31.70 -25.21 3.22
C GLN A 49 -31.26 -23.93 3.92
N SER A 50 -32.16 -23.30 4.67
CA SER A 50 -31.84 -22.21 5.59
C SER A 50 -32.26 -22.59 7.01
N ILE A 51 -31.43 -22.24 7.98
CA ILE A 51 -31.68 -22.41 9.41
C ILE A 51 -31.45 -21.04 10.04
N VAL A 52 -32.51 -20.45 10.60
CA VAL A 52 -32.46 -19.14 11.25
C VAL A 52 -32.68 -19.35 12.75
N TYR A 53 -31.71 -18.94 13.55
CA TYR A 53 -31.79 -18.97 15.00
C TYR A 53 -31.72 -17.55 15.53
N THR A 54 -32.73 -17.15 16.31
CA THR A 54 -32.80 -15.83 16.93
C THR A 54 -32.80 -15.98 18.44
N ALA A 55 -31.97 -15.21 19.14
CA ALA A 55 -31.90 -15.19 20.59
C ALA A 55 -31.63 -13.78 21.13
N PRO A 56 -32.17 -13.43 22.31
CA PRO A 56 -31.84 -12.16 22.96
C PRO A 56 -30.38 -12.12 23.41
N ASP A 57 -29.81 -10.93 23.43
CA ASP A 57 -28.48 -10.70 24.00
C ASP A 57 -28.50 -10.98 25.51
N PRO A 58 -27.48 -11.68 26.05
CA PRO A 58 -27.42 -12.00 27.47
C PRO A 58 -27.40 -10.78 28.40
N HIS A 59 -26.87 -9.65 27.94
CA HIS A 59 -26.75 -8.42 28.70
C HIS A 59 -27.86 -7.42 28.37
N THR A 60 -28.38 -7.47 27.14
CA THR A 60 -29.44 -6.57 26.68
C THR A 60 -30.60 -7.31 26.01
N PRO A 61 -31.64 -7.69 26.76
CA PRO A 61 -32.72 -8.51 26.23
C PRO A 61 -33.49 -7.91 25.03
N ASP A 62 -33.50 -6.58 24.88
CA ASP A 62 -34.14 -5.86 23.77
C ASP A 62 -33.29 -5.88 22.47
N HIS A 63 -32.04 -6.39 22.56
CA HIS A 63 -31.16 -6.64 21.42
C HIS A 63 -31.24 -8.12 21.04
N LEU A 64 -31.59 -8.41 19.81
CA LEU A 64 -31.69 -9.78 19.29
C LEU A 64 -30.50 -10.09 18.38
N TRP A 65 -29.85 -11.22 18.63
CA TRP A 65 -28.89 -11.84 17.73
C TRP A 65 -29.58 -12.83 16.81
N ILE A 66 -29.34 -12.68 15.51
CA ILE A 66 -29.87 -13.57 14.47
C ILE A 66 -28.69 -14.27 13.81
N THR A 67 -28.71 -15.60 13.84
CA THR A 67 -27.75 -16.44 13.14
C THR A 67 -28.45 -17.22 12.06
N GLU A 68 -28.08 -16.92 10.82
CA GLU A 68 -28.61 -17.60 9.66
C GLU A 68 -27.55 -18.51 9.04
N ILE A 69 -27.92 -19.77 8.83
CA ILE A 69 -27.06 -20.79 8.23
C ILE A 69 -27.74 -21.26 6.95
N GLY A 70 -27.10 -20.97 5.83
CA GLY A 70 -27.53 -21.35 4.51
C GLY A 70 -26.70 -22.51 3.97
N LEU A 71 -27.36 -23.55 3.45
CA LEU A 71 -26.72 -24.71 2.84
C LEU A 71 -27.18 -24.86 1.39
N ARG A 72 -26.23 -25.11 0.49
CA ARG A 72 -26.50 -25.38 -0.92
C ARG A 72 -25.70 -26.56 -1.42
N GLN A 73 -26.37 -27.49 -2.08
CA GLN A 73 -25.71 -28.57 -2.81
C GLN A 73 -26.21 -28.57 -4.25
N VAL A 74 -25.31 -28.41 -5.21
CA VAL A 74 -25.67 -28.19 -6.63
C VAL A 74 -26.11 -29.49 -7.30
N ASN A 75 -25.43 -30.59 -6.99
CA ASN A 75 -25.70 -31.94 -7.48
C ASN A 75 -25.18 -32.99 -6.45
N PRO A 76 -25.46 -34.29 -6.63
CA PRO A 76 -25.07 -35.32 -5.66
C PRO A 76 -23.56 -35.39 -5.37
N ASP A 77 -22.73 -35.09 -6.37
CA ASP A 77 -21.27 -35.23 -6.31
C ASP A 77 -20.57 -33.94 -5.84
N SER A 78 -21.29 -32.81 -5.84
CA SER A 78 -20.77 -31.52 -5.38
C SER A 78 -20.70 -31.46 -3.85
N ALA A 79 -19.63 -30.83 -3.35
CA ALA A 79 -19.55 -30.43 -1.96
C ALA A 79 -20.73 -29.53 -1.58
N THR A 80 -21.19 -29.65 -0.34
CA THR A 80 -22.20 -28.74 0.19
C THR A 80 -21.53 -27.42 0.59
N GLU A 81 -21.98 -26.34 -0.01
CA GLU A 81 -21.63 -24.98 0.37
C GLU A 81 -22.40 -24.60 1.62
N SER A 82 -21.71 -23.98 2.58
CA SER A 82 -22.30 -23.49 3.83
C SER A 82 -21.94 -22.03 4.01
N THR A 83 -22.94 -21.19 4.18
CA THR A 83 -22.78 -19.76 4.47
C THR A 83 -23.37 -19.46 5.84
N VAL A 84 -22.65 -18.72 6.67
CA VAL A 84 -23.13 -18.30 8.00
C VAL A 84 -23.18 -16.78 8.03
N LEU A 85 -24.32 -16.22 8.44
CA LEU A 85 -24.52 -14.79 8.61
C LEU A 85 -24.92 -14.54 10.06
N LEU A 86 -24.20 -13.64 10.73
CA LEU A 86 -24.56 -13.11 12.03
C LEU A 86 -25.02 -11.68 11.85
N SER A 87 -26.23 -11.37 12.29
CA SER A 87 -26.81 -10.03 12.30
C SER A 87 -27.47 -9.76 13.64
N SER A 88 -27.77 -8.48 13.90
CA SER A 88 -28.47 -8.04 15.09
C SER A 88 -29.69 -7.20 14.73
N HIS A 89 -30.70 -7.22 15.59
CA HIS A 89 -31.90 -6.41 15.49
C HIS A 89 -32.26 -5.85 16.86
N ASP A 90 -32.52 -4.55 16.94
CA ASP A 90 -32.99 -3.90 18.16
C ASP A 90 -34.51 -3.78 18.12
N ASP A 91 -35.19 -4.40 19.08
CA ASP A 91 -36.65 -4.30 19.22
C ASP A 91 -37.08 -3.03 19.98
N GLY A 92 -36.12 -2.32 20.60
CA GLY A 92 -36.33 -1.12 21.40
C GLY A 92 -35.68 0.15 20.81
N PRO A 93 -36.11 1.36 21.22
CA PRO A 93 -35.55 2.63 20.75
C PRO A 93 -34.20 2.98 21.37
N HIS A 94 -33.70 2.17 22.32
CA HIS A 94 -32.44 2.41 23.02
C HIS A 94 -31.28 1.79 22.24
N LEU A 95 -30.44 2.64 21.65
CA LEU A 95 -29.14 2.23 21.11
C LEU A 95 -28.25 1.80 22.28
N VAL A 96 -27.93 0.51 22.34
CA VAL A 96 -27.02 -0.06 23.33
C VAL A 96 -25.62 0.00 22.74
N ASP A 97 -24.69 0.62 23.45
CA ASP A 97 -23.31 0.76 22.99
C ASP A 97 -22.38 0.60 24.21
N PRO A 98 -21.32 -0.24 24.14
CA PRO A 98 -20.88 -1.05 23.01
C PRO A 98 -21.59 -2.41 22.88
N ILE A 99 -21.92 -2.79 21.64
CA ILE A 99 -22.38 -4.15 21.29
C ILE A 99 -21.16 -5.06 21.14
N TYR A 100 -21.05 -6.09 21.97
CA TYR A 100 -20.01 -7.10 21.84
C TYR A 100 -20.53 -8.23 20.93
N PRO A 101 -19.84 -8.57 19.82
CA PRO A 101 -20.30 -9.62 18.93
C PRO A 101 -20.35 -10.96 19.67
N LEU A 102 -21.52 -11.59 19.70
CA LEU A 102 -21.69 -12.90 20.31
C LEU A 102 -20.90 -13.93 19.48
N ARG A 103 -19.72 -14.33 19.96
CA ARG A 103 -18.92 -15.35 19.28
C ARG A 103 -19.56 -16.71 19.42
N GLN A 104 -20.04 -17.23 18.31
CA GLN A 104 -20.62 -18.54 18.24
C GLN A 104 -19.55 -19.52 17.76
N ASN A 105 -19.24 -20.54 18.57
CA ASN A 105 -18.28 -21.60 18.23
C ASN A 105 -18.71 -22.49 17.05
N LEU A 106 -19.75 -22.10 16.30
CA LEU A 106 -20.26 -22.83 15.15
C LEU A 106 -19.23 -22.93 14.02
N VAL A 107 -18.63 -21.81 13.60
CA VAL A 107 -17.66 -21.81 12.48
C VAL A 107 -16.42 -22.66 12.84
N PRO A 108 -15.82 -22.52 14.03
CA PRO A 108 -14.75 -23.42 14.45
C PRO A 108 -15.13 -24.90 14.44
N ASP A 109 -16.32 -25.26 14.91
CA ASP A 109 -16.78 -26.65 14.90
C ASP A 109 -17.01 -27.16 13.47
N LEU A 110 -17.53 -26.32 12.57
CA LEU A 110 -17.67 -26.65 11.16
C LEU A 110 -16.30 -26.94 10.51
N LEU A 111 -15.28 -26.11 10.78
CA LEU A 111 -13.92 -26.32 10.27
C LEU A 111 -13.29 -27.61 10.81
N ARG A 112 -13.50 -27.92 12.09
CA ARG A 112 -12.94 -29.13 12.74
C ARG A 112 -13.56 -30.43 12.24
N TYR A 113 -14.87 -30.44 12.02
CA TYR A 113 -15.62 -31.68 11.78
C TYR A 113 -16.04 -31.87 10.32
N CYS A 114 -15.90 -30.86 9.45
CA CYS A 114 -16.17 -30.98 8.02
C CYS A 114 -14.86 -30.99 7.24
N THR A 115 -14.77 -31.81 6.20
CA THR A 115 -13.66 -31.76 5.23
C THR A 115 -13.91 -30.66 4.22
N SER A 116 -12.91 -29.81 4.00
CA SER A 116 -13.00 -28.75 2.98
C SER A 116 -12.99 -29.30 1.56
N ALA A 117 -13.76 -28.66 0.68
CA ALA A 117 -13.44 -28.67 -0.74
C ALA A 117 -12.17 -27.81 -0.97
N GLN A 118 -11.42 -28.05 -2.05
CA GLN A 118 -10.09 -27.44 -2.29
C GLN A 118 -10.05 -25.89 -2.32
N ASP A 119 -11.19 -25.20 -2.22
CA ASP A 119 -11.31 -23.74 -2.41
C ASP A 119 -11.84 -22.97 -1.18
N ALA A 120 -12.09 -23.60 -0.03
CA ALA A 120 -12.65 -22.85 1.11
C ALA A 120 -11.57 -21.91 1.72
N PRO A 121 -11.83 -20.59 1.78
CA PRO A 121 -10.86 -19.63 2.28
C PRO A 121 -10.60 -19.86 3.77
N GLY A 122 -9.32 -19.84 4.16
CA GLY A 122 -8.93 -19.92 5.57
C GLY A 122 -9.15 -21.26 6.23
N TYR A 123 -9.36 -22.34 5.46
CA TYR A 123 -9.52 -23.68 6.06
C TYR A 123 -8.21 -24.21 6.67
N ASP A 124 -7.08 -23.97 6.01
CA ASP A 124 -5.75 -24.37 6.48
C ASP A 124 -4.91 -23.16 6.84
N LEU A 125 -4.18 -23.26 7.96
CA LEU A 125 -3.09 -22.33 8.29
C LEU A 125 -1.90 -22.66 7.39
N ARG A 126 -1.45 -21.68 6.61
CA ARG A 126 -0.28 -21.85 5.73
C ARG A 126 0.96 -21.25 6.37
N GLU A 127 2.02 -22.04 6.45
CA GLU A 127 3.33 -21.55 6.86
C GLU A 127 4.12 -21.06 5.63
N LEU A 128 4.64 -19.84 5.69
CA LEU A 128 5.35 -19.18 4.60
C LEU A 128 6.86 -19.27 4.80
N THR A 129 7.54 -19.77 3.77
CA THR A 129 8.99 -19.89 3.65
C THR A 129 9.43 -19.27 2.32
N GLU A 130 10.73 -19.15 2.08
CA GLU A 130 11.27 -18.68 0.80
C GLU A 130 10.88 -19.62 -0.36
N SER A 131 10.65 -20.90 -0.07
CA SER A 131 10.36 -21.92 -1.09
C SER A 131 8.95 -21.82 -1.67
N ASN A 132 7.97 -21.41 -0.86
CA ASN A 132 6.56 -21.31 -1.24
C ASN A 132 6.06 -19.86 -1.35
N ALA A 133 6.92 -18.86 -1.11
CA ALA A 133 6.62 -17.46 -1.36
C ALA A 133 6.15 -17.17 -2.82
N PRO A 134 6.71 -17.81 -3.87
CA PRO A 134 6.19 -17.64 -5.22
C PRO A 134 4.72 -18.08 -5.39
N ASP A 135 4.31 -19.15 -4.71
CA ASP A 135 2.93 -19.65 -4.75
C ASP A 135 1.97 -18.68 -4.04
N LEU A 136 2.43 -18.07 -2.93
CA LEU A 136 1.68 -17.02 -2.25
C LEU A 136 1.53 -15.78 -3.13
N LEU A 137 2.58 -15.37 -3.87
CA LEU A 137 2.48 -14.25 -4.81
C LEU A 137 1.44 -14.53 -5.91
N ALA A 138 1.47 -15.74 -6.50
CA ALA A 138 0.48 -16.14 -7.49
C ALA A 138 -0.95 -16.11 -6.93
N MET A 139 -1.14 -16.47 -5.65
CA MET A 139 -2.44 -16.35 -4.98
C MET A 139 -2.84 -14.88 -4.74
N ILE A 140 -1.89 -14.02 -4.34
CA ILE A 140 -2.13 -12.57 -4.14
C ILE A 140 -2.58 -11.92 -5.45
N GLU A 141 -1.93 -12.26 -6.56
CA GLU A 141 -2.16 -11.72 -7.90
C GLU A 141 -3.27 -12.41 -8.69
N SER A 142 -3.90 -13.43 -8.12
CA SER A 142 -5.01 -14.15 -8.78
C SER A 142 -6.25 -13.27 -8.90
N THR A 143 -6.79 -13.16 -10.12
CA THR A 143 -8.06 -12.47 -10.41
C THR A 143 -9.28 -13.26 -9.95
N GLU A 144 -9.13 -14.56 -9.72
CA GLU A 144 -10.21 -15.43 -9.22
C GLU A 144 -10.35 -15.35 -7.69
N ARG A 145 -9.33 -14.84 -6.98
CA ARG A 145 -9.37 -14.70 -5.52
C ARG A 145 -10.39 -13.64 -5.13
N ASP A 146 -11.32 -14.02 -4.26
CA ASP A 146 -12.37 -13.15 -3.76
C ASP A 146 -12.35 -12.91 -2.25
N TYR A 147 -11.35 -13.44 -1.56
CA TYR A 147 -11.12 -13.31 -0.13
C TYR A 147 -9.78 -12.61 0.18
N PRO A 148 -9.69 -11.88 1.30
CA PRO A 148 -8.44 -11.29 1.78
C PRO A 148 -7.48 -12.35 2.33
N ILE A 149 -6.19 -12.01 2.34
CA ILE A 149 -5.13 -12.80 2.96
C ILE A 149 -4.59 -12.00 4.16
N VAL A 150 -4.53 -12.64 5.32
CA VAL A 150 -3.88 -12.11 6.53
C VAL A 150 -2.52 -12.75 6.65
N LEU A 151 -1.47 -11.99 6.38
CA LEU A 151 -0.08 -12.41 6.50
C LEU A 151 0.49 -11.95 7.83
N LEU A 152 0.83 -12.90 8.70
CA LEU A 152 1.48 -12.66 9.98
C LEU A 152 3.00 -12.66 9.79
N GLY A 153 3.66 -11.62 10.27
CA GLY A 153 5.11 -11.47 10.23
C GLY A 153 5.84 -12.49 11.13
N PRO A 154 7.15 -12.66 10.92
CA PRO A 154 7.93 -13.63 11.66
C PRO A 154 8.14 -13.17 13.09
N THR A 155 7.85 -14.04 14.05
CA THR A 155 8.04 -13.71 15.47
C THR A 155 8.30 -14.95 16.30
N THR A 156 9.35 -14.88 17.13
CA THR A 156 9.67 -15.92 18.11
C THR A 156 8.69 -15.96 19.28
N ARG A 157 7.91 -14.90 19.47
CA ARG A 157 6.82 -14.80 20.46
C ARG A 157 5.64 -14.08 19.82
N PRO A 158 4.72 -14.81 19.18
CA PRO A 158 3.58 -14.19 18.53
C PRO A 158 2.70 -13.44 19.51
N TYR A 159 2.34 -12.21 19.16
CA TYR A 159 1.30 -11.44 19.85
C TYR A 159 -0.10 -11.91 19.45
N VAL A 160 -0.22 -12.48 18.24
CA VAL A 160 -1.43 -13.03 17.65
C VAL A 160 -1.22 -14.53 17.44
N ASP A 161 -2.07 -15.36 18.02
CA ASP A 161 -2.05 -16.81 17.80
C ASP A 161 -2.58 -17.11 16.40
N ALA A 162 -1.69 -17.56 15.50
CA ALA A 162 -2.02 -17.86 14.12
C ALA A 162 -3.08 -18.95 13.97
N GLN A 163 -3.08 -19.95 14.85
CA GLN A 163 -4.04 -21.05 14.82
C GLN A 163 -5.40 -20.58 15.34
N HIS A 164 -5.42 -19.81 16.43
CA HIS A 164 -6.66 -19.22 16.92
C HIS A 164 -7.27 -18.25 15.88
N LEU A 165 -6.44 -17.41 15.26
CA LEU A 165 -6.87 -16.49 14.22
C LEU A 165 -7.43 -17.22 12.99
N GLN A 166 -6.79 -18.31 12.54
CA GLN A 166 -7.29 -19.11 11.43
C GLN A 166 -8.67 -19.71 11.72
N MET A 167 -8.89 -20.23 12.93
CA MET A 167 -10.21 -20.73 13.34
C MET A 167 -11.27 -19.63 13.40
N THR A 168 -10.87 -18.40 13.69
CA THR A 168 -11.75 -17.22 13.77
C THR A 168 -12.06 -16.62 12.39
N LEU A 169 -11.09 -16.61 11.48
CA LEU A 169 -11.21 -16.04 10.14
C LEU A 169 -11.59 -17.07 9.06
N GLY A 170 -11.69 -18.35 9.41
CA GLY A 170 -12.03 -19.41 8.48
C GLY A 170 -13.39 -19.14 7.81
N GLY A 171 -13.43 -19.32 6.49
CA GLY A 171 -14.57 -18.97 5.65
C GLY A 171 -14.60 -17.53 5.15
N ILE A 172 -13.79 -16.62 5.72
CA ILE A 172 -13.77 -15.20 5.30
C ILE A 172 -12.40 -14.67 4.89
N ALA A 173 -11.29 -15.26 5.36
CA ALA A 173 -9.94 -14.88 4.95
C ALA A 173 -8.95 -16.05 5.06
N ALA A 174 -7.92 -16.04 4.22
CA ALA A 174 -6.81 -16.97 4.37
C ALA A 174 -5.77 -16.45 5.38
N VAL A 175 -5.35 -17.28 6.33
CA VAL A 175 -4.30 -16.92 7.29
C VAL A 175 -2.99 -17.58 6.88
N VAL A 176 -1.95 -16.75 6.74
CA VAL A 176 -0.60 -17.16 6.39
C VAL A 176 0.33 -16.67 7.47
N SER A 177 1.16 -17.54 8.03
CA SER A 177 2.14 -17.20 9.06
C SER A 177 3.55 -17.41 8.51
N MET A 178 4.43 -16.42 8.64
CA MET A 178 5.82 -16.57 8.26
C MET A 178 6.54 -17.52 9.23
N ALA A 179 7.24 -18.52 8.69
CA ALA A 179 8.00 -19.47 9.50
C ALA A 179 9.05 -18.74 10.36
N ALA A 180 9.32 -19.27 11.55
CA ALA A 180 10.23 -18.62 12.50
C ALA A 180 11.69 -18.57 12.00
N ASP A 181 12.07 -19.47 11.10
CA ASP A 181 13.40 -19.58 10.49
C ASP A 181 13.50 -18.95 9.09
N ALA A 182 12.39 -18.44 8.53
CA ALA A 182 12.39 -17.81 7.23
C ALA A 182 13.05 -16.42 7.25
N ASP A 183 13.76 -16.06 6.17
CA ASP A 183 14.34 -14.71 5.99
C ASP A 183 13.29 -13.72 5.46
N PRO A 184 12.85 -12.74 6.29
CA PRO A 184 11.83 -11.78 5.88
C PRO A 184 12.28 -10.90 4.70
N ASN A 185 13.58 -10.64 4.55
CA ASN A 185 14.09 -9.80 3.46
C ASN A 185 14.03 -10.55 2.12
N ARG A 186 14.31 -11.85 2.13
CA ARG A 186 14.19 -12.69 0.93
C ARG A 186 12.73 -12.84 0.53
N ILE A 187 11.83 -13.09 1.47
CA ILE A 187 10.40 -13.13 1.21
C ILE A 187 9.92 -11.76 0.67
N GLY A 188 10.39 -10.66 1.26
CA GLY A 188 10.17 -9.30 0.77
C GLY A 188 10.59 -9.10 -0.69
N SER A 189 11.77 -9.61 -1.08
CA SER A 189 12.23 -9.53 -2.47
C SER A 189 11.38 -10.33 -3.47
N ILE A 190 10.71 -11.39 -3.02
CA ILE A 190 9.84 -12.24 -3.85
C ILE A 190 8.43 -11.64 -3.94
N LEU A 191 7.79 -11.37 -2.80
CA LEU A 191 6.43 -10.83 -2.74
C LEU A 191 6.37 -9.34 -3.10
N GLY A 192 7.51 -8.65 -3.01
CA GLY A 192 7.61 -7.19 -3.03
C GLY A 192 7.45 -6.61 -1.63
N ASP A 193 8.26 -5.59 -1.32
CA ASP A 193 8.28 -4.88 -0.03
C ASP A 193 6.90 -4.37 0.41
N ARG A 194 5.98 -4.16 -0.55
CA ARG A 194 4.60 -3.76 -0.28
C ARG A 194 3.78 -4.82 0.45
N PHE A 195 3.98 -6.12 0.17
CA PHE A 195 3.14 -7.20 0.72
C PHE A 195 3.79 -7.88 1.93
N ALA A 196 5.12 -7.91 1.97
CA ALA A 196 5.89 -8.47 3.06
C ALA A 196 6.75 -7.41 3.76
N SER A 197 6.18 -6.22 3.95
CA SER A 197 6.84 -5.14 4.68
C SER A 197 7.30 -5.63 6.06
N THR A 198 8.61 -5.59 6.29
CA THR A 198 9.24 -5.93 7.58
C THR A 198 8.88 -4.94 8.69
N ARG A 199 8.22 -3.83 8.35
CA ARG A 199 7.78 -2.81 9.30
C ARG A 199 6.44 -3.14 9.95
N SER A 200 5.69 -4.09 9.41
CA SER A 200 4.35 -4.44 9.87
C SER A 200 4.34 -5.83 10.49
N ALA A 201 3.62 -6.00 11.60
CA ALA A 201 3.45 -7.28 12.27
C ALA A 201 2.36 -8.13 11.59
N VAL A 202 1.34 -7.49 11.02
CA VAL A 202 0.25 -8.13 10.28
C VAL A 202 -0.02 -7.34 9.01
N ASN A 203 -0.10 -8.03 7.87
CA ASN A 203 -0.45 -7.45 6.59
C ASN A 203 -1.79 -8.03 6.11
N LEU A 204 -2.79 -7.17 5.96
CA LEU A 204 -4.06 -7.50 5.35
C LEU A 204 -3.99 -7.18 3.85
N ILE A 205 -4.15 -8.20 3.01
CA ILE A 205 -4.02 -8.09 1.55
C ILE A 205 -5.37 -8.43 0.90
N ASP A 206 -6.07 -7.41 0.44
CA ASP A 206 -7.40 -7.55 -0.17
C ASP A 206 -7.31 -8.20 -1.58
N PRO A 207 -8.42 -8.78 -2.08
CA PRO A 207 -8.48 -9.23 -3.47
C PRO A 207 -8.30 -8.06 -4.45
N ILE A 208 -7.98 -8.39 -5.70
CA ILE A 208 -7.85 -7.40 -6.76
C ILE A 208 -9.14 -6.59 -6.88
N ILE A 209 -9.02 -5.26 -6.80
CA ILE A 209 -10.11 -4.36 -7.16
C ILE A 209 -9.88 -3.95 -8.61
N SER A 210 -10.60 -4.60 -9.54
CA SER A 210 -10.65 -4.13 -10.93
C SER A 210 -11.47 -2.84 -11.02
N ARG A 211 -10.85 -1.71 -10.69
CA ARG A 211 -11.32 -0.39 -11.15
C ARG A 211 -10.91 -0.20 -12.60
N VAL A 212 -11.56 -0.91 -13.52
CA VAL A 212 -11.53 -0.53 -14.93
C VAL A 212 -12.79 0.28 -15.17
N ASP A 213 -12.68 1.59 -15.02
CA ASP A 213 -13.64 2.50 -15.63
C ASP A 213 -13.29 2.54 -17.12
N LEU A 214 -13.96 1.70 -17.93
CA LEU A 214 -13.71 1.54 -19.36
C LEU A 214 -13.90 2.84 -20.17
N ASN A 215 -14.35 3.92 -19.54
CA ASN A 215 -14.67 5.20 -20.17
C ASN A 215 -13.70 6.35 -19.82
N HIS A 216 -12.64 6.14 -19.02
CA HIS A 216 -11.69 7.21 -18.70
C HIS A 216 -10.49 7.21 -19.67
N PRO A 217 -10.32 8.22 -20.54
CA PRO A 217 -9.32 8.21 -21.62
C PRO A 217 -7.85 8.25 -21.14
N ASP A 218 -7.60 8.63 -19.89
CA ASP A 218 -6.25 8.77 -19.32
C ASP A 218 -5.80 7.64 -18.36
N GLN A 219 -6.62 6.62 -18.12
CA GLN A 219 -6.21 5.52 -17.24
C GLN A 219 -5.67 4.34 -18.05
N ARG A 220 -4.36 4.09 -17.92
CA ARG A 220 -3.74 2.92 -18.53
C ARG A 220 -4.38 1.64 -17.94
N PRO A 221 -4.86 0.71 -18.76
CA PRO A 221 -5.54 -0.52 -18.32
C PRO A 221 -4.60 -1.57 -17.68
N ASP A 222 -3.35 -1.23 -17.39
CA ASP A 222 -2.27 -2.15 -17.03
C ASP A 222 -1.90 -2.17 -15.53
N ARG A 223 -2.50 -1.31 -14.69
CA ARG A 223 -2.21 -1.30 -13.25
C ARG A 223 -3.34 -1.92 -12.43
N VAL A 224 -3.26 -3.24 -12.28
CA VAL A 224 -4.01 -4.00 -11.28
C VAL A 224 -3.65 -3.47 -9.89
N HIS A 225 -4.63 -2.90 -9.18
CA HIS A 225 -4.44 -2.44 -7.81
C HIS A 225 -4.91 -3.52 -6.84
N ILE A 226 -3.99 -3.94 -5.97
CA ILE A 226 -4.24 -4.85 -4.85
C ILE A 226 -4.12 -4.00 -3.58
N PRO A 227 -5.24 -3.66 -2.93
CA PRO A 227 -5.20 -2.92 -1.68
C PRO A 227 -4.49 -3.76 -0.61
N MET A 228 -3.69 -3.10 0.21
CA MET A 228 -3.00 -3.72 1.32
C MET A 228 -2.90 -2.73 2.48
N GLN A 229 -3.07 -3.25 3.69
CA GLN A 229 -2.91 -2.50 4.92
C GLN A 229 -2.02 -3.28 5.89
N GLY A 230 -0.89 -2.68 6.26
CA GLY A 230 0.01 -3.22 7.27
C GLY A 230 -0.27 -2.60 8.63
N TYR A 231 -0.30 -3.44 9.67
CA TYR A 231 -0.47 -3.03 11.07
C TYR A 231 0.79 -3.38 11.85
N THR A 232 1.32 -2.40 12.58
CA THR A 232 2.41 -2.59 13.52
C THR A 232 1.91 -3.25 14.81
N LEU A 233 2.84 -3.79 15.61
CA LEU A 233 2.51 -4.38 16.90
C LEU A 233 1.88 -3.35 17.87
N GLU A 234 2.33 -2.10 17.82
CA GLU A 234 1.85 -1.03 18.69
C GLU A 234 0.42 -0.62 18.33
N GLU A 235 0.12 -0.50 17.04
CA GLU A 235 -1.24 -0.23 16.57
C GLU A 235 -2.22 -1.34 16.97
N LEU A 236 -1.85 -2.61 16.78
CA LEU A 236 -2.70 -3.73 17.18
C LEU A 236 -2.95 -3.76 18.69
N ARG A 237 -1.93 -3.46 19.50
CA ARG A 237 -2.09 -3.35 20.96
C ARG A 237 -3.02 -2.22 21.34
N SER A 238 -2.84 -1.05 20.74
CA SER A 238 -3.70 0.12 21.01
C SER A 238 -5.15 -0.16 20.66
N LEU A 239 -5.43 -0.86 19.56
CA LEU A 239 -6.78 -1.22 19.16
C LEU A 239 -7.38 -2.26 20.12
N ALA A 240 -6.65 -3.32 20.43
CA ALA A 240 -7.09 -4.38 21.35
C ALA A 240 -7.37 -3.85 22.77
N GLU A 241 -6.51 -2.96 23.29
CA GLU A 241 -6.67 -2.31 24.59
C GLU A 241 -7.89 -1.38 24.64
N ALA A 242 -8.19 -0.67 23.56
CA ALA A 242 -9.34 0.23 23.49
C ALA A 242 -10.68 -0.49 23.67
N VAL A 243 -10.77 -1.75 23.21
CA VAL A 243 -11.99 -2.57 23.26
C VAL A 243 -11.90 -3.66 24.36
N ALA A 244 -10.78 -3.72 25.08
CA ALA A 244 -10.48 -4.75 26.08
C ALA A 244 -10.69 -6.20 25.55
N ALA A 245 -10.33 -6.43 24.28
CA ALA A 245 -10.53 -7.70 23.59
C ALA A 245 -9.19 -8.32 23.14
N PRO A 246 -9.12 -9.64 22.88
CA PRO A 246 -7.97 -10.27 22.25
C PRO A 246 -7.67 -9.66 20.88
N PRO A 247 -6.40 -9.61 20.44
CA PRO A 247 -6.05 -9.01 19.15
C PRO A 247 -6.65 -9.77 17.96
N GLU A 248 -6.93 -11.06 18.08
CA GLU A 248 -7.64 -11.85 17.06
C GLU A 248 -9.06 -11.34 16.82
N ASP A 249 -9.68 -10.71 17.83
CA ASP A 249 -11.04 -10.19 17.77
C ASP A 249 -11.11 -8.90 16.98
N GLU A 250 -10.13 -8.04 17.21
CA GLU A 250 -9.97 -6.84 16.42
C GLU A 250 -9.63 -7.17 14.96
N LEU A 251 -8.73 -8.13 14.73
CA LEU A 251 -8.41 -8.59 13.38
C LEU A 251 -9.63 -9.19 12.66
N TYR A 252 -10.48 -9.94 13.38
CA TYR A 252 -11.76 -10.38 12.85
C TYR A 252 -12.66 -9.20 12.45
N ALA A 253 -12.82 -8.21 13.33
CA ALA A 253 -13.66 -7.03 13.05
C ALA A 253 -13.16 -6.26 11.81
N LEU A 254 -11.85 -6.06 11.70
CA LEU A 254 -11.20 -5.40 10.56
C LEU A 254 -11.44 -6.17 9.25
N VAL A 255 -11.21 -7.48 9.24
CA VAL A 255 -11.43 -8.34 8.07
C VAL A 255 -12.91 -8.37 7.70
N ALA A 256 -13.79 -8.58 8.69
CA ALA A 256 -15.23 -8.61 8.50
C ALA A 256 -15.73 -7.32 7.84
N ARG A 257 -15.21 -6.15 8.24
CA ARG A 257 -15.55 -4.87 7.60
C ARG A 257 -15.28 -4.84 6.09
N HIS A 258 -14.24 -5.54 5.62
CA HIS A 258 -13.88 -5.56 4.20
C HIS A 258 -14.77 -6.52 3.38
N VAL A 259 -15.25 -7.59 3.99
CA VAL A 259 -15.92 -8.69 3.26
C VAL A 259 -17.41 -8.82 3.54
N ASN A 260 -17.93 -8.25 4.64
CA ASN A 260 -19.30 -8.47 5.11
C ASN A 260 -20.34 -8.10 4.06
N THR A 261 -20.23 -6.93 3.43
CA THR A 261 -21.19 -6.49 2.40
C THR A 261 -21.24 -7.45 1.21
N ARG A 262 -20.08 -7.94 0.77
CA ARG A 262 -20.00 -8.88 -0.36
C ARG A 262 -20.52 -10.26 0.04
N ASN A 263 -20.15 -10.74 1.21
CA ASN A 263 -20.50 -12.07 1.69
C ASN A 263 -21.98 -12.16 2.06
N SER A 264 -22.58 -11.08 2.59
CA SER A 264 -24.04 -11.03 2.86
C SER A 264 -24.86 -11.15 1.59
N LEU A 265 -24.41 -10.54 0.47
CA LEU A 265 -25.08 -10.67 -0.83
C LEU A 265 -24.99 -12.10 -1.41
N ARG A 266 -23.95 -12.84 -1.06
CA ARG A 266 -23.75 -14.24 -1.49
C ARG A 266 -24.37 -15.26 -0.54
N HIS A 267 -24.80 -14.81 0.64
CA HIS A 267 -25.38 -15.67 1.67
C HIS A 267 -26.63 -16.37 1.13
N ILE A 268 -26.77 -17.66 1.44
CA ILE A 268 -27.95 -18.46 1.08
C ILE A 268 -29.03 -18.20 2.13
N SER A 269 -29.75 -17.08 1.96
CA SER A 269 -30.77 -16.65 2.92
C SER A 269 -32.07 -17.44 2.78
N ARG A 270 -32.90 -17.37 3.82
CA ARG A 270 -34.26 -17.88 3.88
C ARG A 270 -35.09 -17.38 2.71
N GLU A 271 -34.99 -16.10 2.37
CA GLU A 271 -35.69 -15.52 1.23
C GLU A 271 -35.28 -16.21 -0.06
N GLN A 272 -33.98 -16.49 -0.26
CA GLN A 272 -33.51 -17.20 -1.45
C GLN A 272 -34.04 -18.63 -1.52
N VAL A 273 -34.11 -19.34 -0.39
CA VAL A 273 -34.66 -20.71 -0.34
C VAL A 273 -36.16 -20.71 -0.65
N VAL A 274 -36.91 -19.80 -0.03
CA VAL A 274 -38.36 -19.65 -0.25
C VAL A 274 -38.66 -19.24 -1.70
N GLU A 275 -37.92 -18.28 -2.25
CA GLU A 275 -38.06 -17.86 -3.65
C GLU A 275 -37.75 -19.02 -4.61
N HIS A 276 -36.68 -19.78 -4.34
CA HIS A 276 -36.32 -20.92 -5.17
C HIS A 276 -37.40 -22.01 -5.16
N LYS A 277 -37.98 -22.29 -3.99
CA LYS A 277 -39.09 -23.23 -3.84
C LYS A 277 -40.31 -22.77 -4.64
N GLN A 278 -40.76 -21.53 -4.46
CA GLN A 278 -41.88 -20.95 -5.19
C GLN A 278 -41.67 -21.03 -6.71
N ARG A 279 -40.47 -20.63 -7.19
CA ARG A 279 -40.12 -20.69 -8.61
C ARG A 279 -40.10 -22.10 -9.17
N SER A 280 -39.66 -23.08 -8.38
CA SER A 280 -39.60 -24.48 -8.80
C SER A 280 -41.00 -25.11 -8.87
N GLU A 281 -41.84 -24.85 -7.87
CA GLU A 281 -43.25 -25.27 -7.88
C GLU A 281 -44.01 -24.64 -9.05
N PHE A 282 -43.78 -23.36 -9.31
CA PHE A 282 -44.37 -22.65 -10.44
C PHE A 282 -43.96 -23.26 -11.79
N ARG A 283 -42.67 -23.57 -11.98
CA ARG A 283 -42.16 -24.28 -13.16
C ARG A 283 -42.83 -25.65 -13.33
N ALA A 284 -43.03 -26.39 -12.24
CA ALA A 284 -43.71 -27.69 -12.28
C ALA A 284 -45.18 -27.55 -12.75
N ARG A 285 -45.93 -26.57 -12.22
CA ARG A 285 -47.31 -26.27 -12.65
C ARG A 285 -47.38 -25.91 -14.13
N LYS A 286 -46.43 -25.11 -14.63
CA LYS A 286 -46.35 -24.78 -16.06
C LYS A 286 -46.14 -26.01 -16.94
N LEU A 287 -45.20 -26.88 -16.54
CA LEU A 287 -44.92 -28.11 -17.27
C LEU A 287 -46.12 -29.06 -17.28
N GLU A 288 -46.84 -29.14 -16.17
CA GLU A 288 -48.06 -29.96 -16.06
C GLU A 288 -49.19 -29.42 -16.95
N ALA A 289 -49.46 -28.12 -16.92
CA ALA A 289 -50.46 -27.49 -17.79
C ALA A 289 -50.11 -27.68 -19.28
N LEU A 290 -48.82 -27.59 -19.63
CA LEU A 290 -48.34 -27.88 -20.99
C LEU A 290 -48.57 -29.34 -21.37
N ARG A 291 -48.25 -30.29 -20.48
CA ARG A 291 -48.47 -31.74 -20.70
C ARG A 291 -49.95 -32.08 -20.87
N LYS A 292 -50.83 -31.41 -20.13
CA LYS A 292 -52.29 -31.58 -20.20
C LYS A 292 -52.94 -30.85 -21.39
N GLY A 293 -52.18 -30.03 -22.13
CA GLY A 293 -52.70 -29.22 -23.24
C GLY A 293 -53.61 -28.07 -22.81
N GLU A 294 -53.57 -27.68 -21.52
CA GLU A 294 -54.41 -26.65 -20.91
C GLU A 294 -53.90 -25.25 -21.28
N THR A 295 -54.06 -24.88 -22.55
CA THR A 295 -53.46 -23.67 -23.15
C THR A 295 -53.83 -22.39 -22.39
N ARG A 296 -55.08 -22.27 -21.90
CA ARG A 296 -55.51 -21.10 -21.11
C ARG A 296 -54.80 -20.98 -19.77
N GLN A 297 -54.64 -22.09 -19.05
CA GLN A 297 -53.96 -22.10 -17.77
C GLN A 297 -52.46 -21.85 -17.95
N TYR A 298 -51.87 -22.39 -19.01
CA TYR A 298 -50.47 -22.13 -19.36
C TYR A 298 -50.21 -20.64 -19.70
N VAL A 299 -51.11 -20.01 -20.47
CA VAL A 299 -51.02 -18.57 -20.78
C VAL A 299 -51.17 -17.71 -19.53
N ALA A 300 -52.12 -18.02 -18.64
CA ALA A 300 -52.29 -17.29 -17.38
C ALA A 300 -51.02 -17.35 -16.50
N LEU A 301 -50.40 -18.52 -16.38
CA LEU A 301 -49.12 -18.68 -15.66
C LEU A 301 -47.97 -17.94 -16.37
N LEU A 302 -47.99 -17.77 -17.70
CA LEU A 302 -46.99 -16.95 -18.39
C LEU A 302 -47.18 -15.44 -18.11
N GLU A 303 -48.41 -14.98 -18.02
CA GLU A 303 -48.73 -13.59 -17.71
C GLU A 303 -48.35 -13.23 -16.27
N GLU A 304 -48.63 -14.12 -15.31
CA GLU A 304 -48.22 -13.98 -13.90
C GLU A 304 -46.70 -13.86 -13.77
N GLU A 305 -45.92 -14.74 -14.43
CA GLU A 305 -44.44 -14.66 -14.41
C GLU A 305 -43.92 -13.36 -15.03
N ASN A 306 -44.52 -12.90 -16.13
CA ASN A 306 -44.13 -11.64 -16.75
C ASN A 306 -44.43 -10.43 -15.85
N GLN A 307 -45.55 -10.45 -15.13
CA GLN A 307 -45.88 -9.39 -14.17
C GLN A 307 -44.90 -9.38 -12.99
N GLU A 308 -44.60 -10.54 -12.40
CA GLU A 308 -43.61 -10.66 -11.33
C GLU A 308 -42.21 -10.23 -11.78
N LEU A 309 -41.77 -10.67 -12.97
CA LEU A 309 -40.50 -10.26 -13.57
C LEU A 309 -40.44 -8.74 -13.77
N ASN A 310 -41.51 -8.11 -14.26
CA ASN A 310 -41.54 -6.66 -14.44
C ASN A 310 -41.44 -5.92 -13.10
N ILE A 311 -42.16 -6.36 -12.07
CA ILE A 311 -42.08 -5.78 -10.72
C ILE A 311 -40.66 -5.95 -10.16
N LYS A 312 -40.05 -7.14 -10.33
CA LYS A 312 -38.69 -7.41 -9.87
C LYS A 312 -37.65 -6.55 -10.61
N CYS A 313 -37.78 -6.42 -11.93
CA CYS A 313 -36.92 -5.55 -12.74
C CYS A 313 -37.03 -4.08 -12.30
N GLN A 314 -38.24 -3.58 -12.02
CA GLN A 314 -38.44 -2.22 -11.52
C GLN A 314 -37.81 -2.01 -10.15
N ARG A 315 -38.01 -2.95 -9.21
CA ARG A 315 -37.39 -2.90 -7.87
C ARG A 315 -35.87 -2.93 -7.93
N LEU A 316 -35.29 -3.82 -8.72
CA LEU A 316 -33.84 -3.91 -8.91
C LEU A 316 -33.27 -2.64 -9.55
N THR A 317 -33.96 -2.08 -10.55
CA THR A 317 -33.54 -0.83 -11.18
C THR A 317 -33.53 0.32 -10.18
N GLN A 318 -34.56 0.42 -9.34
CA GLN A 318 -34.62 1.44 -8.30
C GLN A 318 -33.50 1.27 -7.27
N ALA A 319 -33.31 0.05 -6.75
CA ALA A 319 -32.26 -0.24 -5.77
C ALA A 319 -30.86 0.09 -6.31
N LEU A 320 -30.57 -0.26 -7.57
CA LEU A 320 -29.30 0.08 -8.23
C LEU A 320 -29.12 1.59 -8.42
N CYS A 321 -30.20 2.33 -8.70
CA CYS A 321 -30.16 3.79 -8.78
C CYS A 321 -29.83 4.40 -7.41
N ASP A 322 -30.45 3.91 -6.35
CA ASP A 322 -30.24 4.40 -4.98
C ASP A 322 -28.80 4.09 -4.50
N GLU A 323 -28.30 2.88 -4.75
CA GLU A 323 -26.92 2.48 -4.43
C GLU A 323 -25.87 3.28 -5.23
N ARG A 324 -26.15 3.58 -6.50
CA ARG A 324 -25.28 4.45 -7.30
C ARG A 324 -25.27 5.89 -6.77
N ALA A 325 -26.40 6.38 -6.30
CA ALA A 325 -26.50 7.73 -5.71
C ALA A 325 -25.69 7.82 -4.41
N THR A 326 -25.80 6.84 -3.52
CA THR A 326 -25.03 6.80 -2.26
C THR A 326 -23.53 6.65 -2.53
N SER A 327 -23.14 5.70 -3.39
CA SER A 327 -21.74 5.48 -3.77
C SER A 327 -21.11 6.73 -4.40
N ARG A 328 -21.87 7.46 -5.23
CA ARG A 328 -21.41 8.72 -5.83
C ARG A 328 -21.19 9.79 -4.78
N SER A 329 -22.10 9.92 -3.82
CA SER A 329 -21.93 10.86 -2.69
C SER A 329 -20.66 10.55 -1.90
N THR A 330 -20.40 9.27 -1.58
CA THR A 330 -19.19 8.87 -0.84
C THR A 330 -17.91 9.11 -1.64
N LEU A 331 -17.95 8.92 -2.97
CA LEU A 331 -16.79 9.23 -3.82
C LEU A 331 -16.47 10.72 -3.84
N ASP A 332 -17.49 11.58 -3.84
CA ASP A 332 -17.29 13.02 -3.83
C ASP A 332 -16.73 13.49 -2.48
N THR A 333 -17.21 12.96 -1.34
CA THR A 333 -16.61 13.27 -0.02
C THR A 333 -15.16 12.82 0.09
N LEU A 334 -14.84 11.61 -0.38
CA LEU A 334 -13.45 11.11 -0.35
C LEU A 334 -12.53 11.90 -1.28
N ARG A 335 -13.04 12.42 -2.40
CA ARG A 335 -12.28 13.31 -3.29
C ARG A 335 -11.96 14.63 -2.62
N ASP A 336 -12.92 15.21 -1.92
CA ASP A 336 -12.73 16.45 -1.18
C ASP A 336 -11.69 16.27 -0.06
N GLU A 337 -11.78 15.19 0.71
CA GLU A 337 -10.77 14.83 1.72
C GLU A 337 -9.38 14.63 1.11
N ASN A 338 -9.28 13.93 -0.03
CA ASN A 338 -7.99 13.73 -0.70
C ASN A 338 -7.38 15.06 -1.16
N SER A 339 -8.21 15.97 -1.68
CA SER A 339 -7.78 17.32 -2.06
C SER A 339 -7.27 18.11 -0.85
N GLN A 340 -7.98 18.05 0.28
CA GLN A 340 -7.56 18.70 1.52
C GLN A 340 -6.23 18.15 2.04
N LEU A 341 -6.07 16.83 2.10
CA LEU A 341 -4.83 16.18 2.54
C LEU A 341 -3.66 16.52 1.62
N ARG A 342 -3.87 16.56 0.30
CA ARG A 342 -2.83 16.99 -0.66
C ARG A 342 -2.39 18.42 -0.39
N SER A 343 -3.35 19.34 -0.16
CA SER A 343 -3.03 20.73 0.18
C SER A 343 -2.26 20.82 1.50
N GLN A 344 -2.63 20.04 2.51
CA GLN A 344 -1.89 19.98 3.77
C GLN A 344 -0.45 19.51 3.58
N ILE A 345 -0.24 18.44 2.80
CA ILE A 345 1.09 17.92 2.48
C ILE A 345 1.93 18.97 1.75
N GLU A 346 1.35 19.67 0.79
CA GLU A 346 2.03 20.74 0.04
C GLU A 346 2.46 21.88 0.98
N ASN A 347 1.57 22.31 1.89
CA ASN A 347 1.87 23.33 2.89
C ASN A 347 2.98 22.89 3.86
N LEU A 348 2.92 21.65 4.35
CA LEU A 348 3.95 21.08 5.24
C LEU A 348 5.31 20.99 4.54
N ASN A 349 5.33 20.54 3.29
CA ASN A 349 6.56 20.49 2.50
C ASN A 349 7.12 21.88 2.25
N ALA A 350 6.29 22.87 1.94
CA ALA A 350 6.73 24.26 1.78
C ALA A 350 7.35 24.81 3.07
N SER A 351 6.76 24.52 4.23
CA SER A 351 7.33 24.89 5.53
C SER A 351 8.69 24.21 5.78
N LEU A 352 8.79 22.91 5.52
CA LEU A 352 10.04 22.16 5.67
C LEU A 352 11.14 22.66 4.74
N HIS A 353 10.79 23.02 3.50
CA HIS A 353 11.72 23.61 2.55
C HIS A 353 12.22 24.98 3.01
N TYR A 354 11.32 25.81 3.57
CA TYR A 354 11.68 27.10 4.15
C TYR A 354 12.65 26.94 5.34
N ASP A 355 12.34 26.05 6.28
CA ASP A 355 13.18 25.81 7.46
C ASP A 355 14.56 25.27 7.08
N ARG A 356 14.64 24.36 6.11
CA ARG A 356 15.93 23.86 5.58
C ARG A 356 16.75 24.94 4.88
N ALA A 357 16.10 25.80 4.08
CA ALA A 357 16.77 26.90 3.42
C ALA A 357 17.30 27.93 4.43
N GLN A 358 16.54 28.20 5.49
CA GLN A 358 16.96 29.10 6.57
C GLN A 358 18.15 28.51 7.35
N ALA A 359 18.10 27.24 7.73
CA ALA A 359 19.20 26.56 8.41
C ALA A 359 20.49 26.51 7.55
N ALA A 360 20.36 26.29 6.24
CA ALA A 360 21.49 26.32 5.32
C ALA A 360 22.11 27.72 5.20
N ASN A 361 21.29 28.77 5.14
CA ASN A 361 21.77 30.16 5.11
C ASN A 361 22.50 30.55 6.40
N ASP A 362 22.00 30.13 7.56
CA ASP A 362 22.62 30.40 8.85
C ASP A 362 23.98 29.69 8.98
N ALA A 363 24.06 28.43 8.55
CA ALA A 363 25.31 27.66 8.53
C ALA A 363 26.36 28.26 7.57
N LEU A 364 25.93 28.69 6.38
CA LEU A 364 26.81 29.35 5.41
C LEU A 364 27.34 30.69 5.94
N SER A 365 26.50 31.48 6.62
CA SER A 365 26.89 32.77 7.23
C SER A 365 28.00 32.62 8.28
N GLU A 366 27.91 31.58 9.12
CA GLU A 366 28.94 31.29 10.12
C GLU A 366 30.24 30.78 9.48
N ALA A 367 30.15 29.89 8.48
CA ALA A 367 31.32 29.38 7.75
C ALA A 367 32.10 30.50 7.04
N VAL A 368 31.38 31.43 6.40
CA VAL A 368 31.97 32.59 5.70
C VAL A 368 32.66 33.54 6.67
N ARG A 369 32.05 33.82 7.83
CA ARG A 369 32.68 34.64 8.88
C ARG A 369 33.98 34.01 9.38
N ALA A 370 33.96 32.70 9.63
CA ALA A 370 35.13 31.98 10.10
C ALA A 370 36.26 31.95 9.05
N ALA A 371 35.91 31.70 7.77
CA ALA A 371 36.86 31.72 6.65
C ALA A 371 37.48 33.10 6.42
N PHE A 372 36.68 34.18 6.53
CA PHE A 372 37.15 35.55 6.39
C PHE A 372 38.17 35.92 7.48
N VAL A 373 37.88 35.55 8.74
CA VAL A 373 38.81 35.77 9.86
C VAL A 373 40.11 35.00 9.69
N ARG A 374 40.05 33.73 9.28
CA ARG A 374 41.24 32.90 9.01
C ARG A 374 42.09 33.48 7.87
N CYS A 375 41.46 33.97 6.80
CA CYS A 375 42.15 34.65 5.71
C CYS A 375 42.89 35.90 6.18
N GLY A 376 42.25 36.74 7.00
CA GLY A 376 42.86 37.94 7.57
C GLY A 376 44.05 37.67 8.51
N LYS A 377 44.09 36.49 9.14
CA LYS A 377 45.20 36.03 10.01
C LYS A 377 46.29 35.26 9.28
N GLY A 378 46.10 34.92 8.00
CA GLY A 378 47.02 34.07 7.24
C GLY A 378 46.96 32.59 7.62
N GLU A 379 45.86 32.15 8.23
CA GLU A 379 45.63 30.77 8.71
C GLU A 379 44.60 30.00 7.86
N ALA A 380 44.17 30.58 6.73
CA ALA A 380 43.17 29.96 5.86
C ALA A 380 43.71 28.75 5.11
N ASP A 381 42.83 27.81 4.78
CA ASP A 381 43.11 26.73 3.84
C ASP A 381 42.41 26.95 2.48
N LEU A 382 42.50 25.97 1.57
CA LEU A 382 41.86 26.08 0.25
C LEU A 382 40.32 25.99 0.32
N GLU A 383 39.78 25.33 1.34
CA GLU A 383 38.33 25.20 1.56
C GLU A 383 37.76 26.56 1.94
N ASP A 384 38.42 27.26 2.87
CA ASP A 384 38.10 28.65 3.23
C ASP A 384 38.08 29.58 2.00
N VAL A 385 39.08 29.44 1.14
CA VAL A 385 39.22 30.27 -0.06
C VAL A 385 38.08 30.03 -1.04
N LEU A 386 37.68 28.78 -1.27
CA LEU A 386 36.54 28.45 -2.12
C LEU A 386 35.23 28.96 -1.54
N THR A 387 35.00 28.78 -0.23
CA THR A 387 33.80 29.26 0.47
C THR A 387 33.64 30.78 0.33
N LEU A 388 34.73 31.56 0.46
CA LEU A 388 34.67 33.01 0.28
C LEU A 388 34.37 33.39 -1.17
N VAL A 389 35.02 32.76 -2.15
CA VAL A 389 34.85 33.09 -3.57
C VAL A 389 33.44 32.77 -4.05
N GLU A 390 32.92 31.58 -3.71
CA GLU A 390 31.55 31.20 -4.04
C GLU A 390 30.51 32.15 -3.42
N THR A 391 30.77 32.61 -2.20
CA THR A 391 29.84 33.51 -1.49
C THR A 391 29.88 34.93 -2.05
N PHE A 392 31.06 35.52 -2.23
CA PHE A 392 31.20 36.92 -2.65
C PHE A 392 30.91 37.12 -4.15
N PHE A 393 31.06 36.08 -4.96
CA PHE A 393 30.87 36.13 -6.41
C PHE A 393 29.84 35.11 -6.88
N ARG A 394 28.77 34.91 -6.11
CA ARG A 394 27.69 33.94 -6.42
C ARG A 394 26.98 34.20 -7.75
N ASP A 395 27.08 35.43 -8.26
CA ASP A 395 26.53 35.89 -9.54
C ASP A 395 27.46 35.58 -10.72
N ARG A 396 28.66 35.03 -10.46
CA ARG A 396 29.71 34.83 -11.47
C ARG A 396 30.44 33.50 -11.35
N VAL A 397 30.43 32.87 -10.18
CA VAL A 397 31.19 31.66 -9.87
C VAL A 397 30.29 30.63 -9.20
N ILE A 398 30.40 29.38 -9.66
CA ILE A 398 29.82 28.18 -9.03
C ILE A 398 30.97 27.25 -8.68
N VAL A 399 31.01 26.75 -7.45
CA VAL A 399 32.00 25.78 -7.01
C VAL A 399 31.31 24.42 -6.86
N LEU A 400 31.80 23.39 -7.53
CA LEU A 400 31.24 22.04 -7.41
C LEU A 400 31.75 21.35 -6.12
N ASP A 401 30.97 20.41 -5.58
CA ASP A 401 31.33 19.65 -4.39
C ASP A 401 32.71 18.97 -4.51
N GLU A 402 33.06 18.48 -5.71
CA GLU A 402 34.35 17.86 -5.98
C GLU A 402 35.54 18.84 -5.89
N ALA A 403 35.30 20.13 -6.10
CA ALA A 403 36.31 21.16 -5.87
C ALA A 403 36.58 21.34 -4.36
N PHE A 404 35.54 21.26 -3.53
CA PHE A 404 35.71 21.25 -2.06
C PHE A 404 36.41 19.98 -1.58
N ASP A 405 36.08 18.81 -2.13
CA ASP A 405 36.77 17.55 -1.81
C ASP A 405 38.28 17.63 -2.12
N SER A 406 38.64 18.10 -3.32
CA SER A 406 40.04 18.26 -3.73
C SER A 406 40.81 19.30 -2.91
N ALA A 407 40.12 20.36 -2.44
CA ALA A 407 40.67 21.35 -1.52
C ALA A 407 40.98 20.73 -0.15
N ARG A 408 40.05 19.91 0.39
CA ARG A 408 40.24 19.18 1.65
C ARG A 408 41.42 18.21 1.58
N GLU A 409 41.58 17.50 0.47
CA GLU A 409 42.74 16.62 0.24
C GLU A 409 44.07 17.39 0.17
N SER A 410 44.01 18.69 -0.14
CA SER A 410 45.17 19.56 -0.35
C SER A 410 45.40 20.54 0.81
N ARG A 411 44.88 20.25 2.01
CA ARG A 411 44.99 21.10 3.22
C ARG A 411 46.42 21.49 3.63
N LEU A 412 47.43 20.75 3.20
CA LEU A 412 48.84 21.05 3.49
C LEU A 412 49.47 22.06 2.53
N PHE A 413 48.72 22.59 1.57
CA PHE A 413 49.18 23.59 0.62
C PHE A 413 49.55 24.90 1.32
N LYS A 414 50.74 25.43 1.04
CA LYS A 414 51.34 26.52 1.82
C LYS A 414 50.97 27.93 1.36
N ALA A 415 50.34 28.08 0.19
CA ALA A 415 50.05 29.40 -0.40
C ALA A 415 48.57 29.67 -0.70
N PRO A 416 47.64 29.44 0.24
CA PRO A 416 46.20 29.65 0.03
C PRO A 416 45.84 31.09 -0.30
N SER A 417 46.59 32.09 0.20
CA SER A 417 46.40 33.50 -0.17
C SER A 417 46.67 33.77 -1.66
N GLU A 418 47.62 33.05 -2.27
CA GLU A 418 47.91 33.17 -3.70
C GLU A 418 46.82 32.48 -4.53
N ALA A 419 46.27 31.36 -4.05
CA ALA A 419 45.10 30.73 -4.64
C ALA A 419 43.88 31.66 -4.61
N LEU A 420 43.65 32.35 -3.49
CA LEU A 420 42.58 33.34 -3.35
C LEU A 420 42.77 34.50 -4.33
N ARG A 421 43.99 35.04 -4.47
CA ARG A 421 44.29 36.10 -5.44
C ARG A 421 43.92 35.68 -6.87
N LEU A 422 44.35 34.48 -7.27
CA LEU A 422 44.03 33.93 -8.59
C LEU A 422 42.53 33.73 -8.80
N LEU A 423 41.81 33.24 -7.79
CA LEU A 423 40.35 33.05 -7.87
C LEU A 423 39.57 34.38 -7.88
N ILE A 424 40.05 35.40 -7.18
CA ILE A 424 39.47 36.75 -7.27
C ILE A 424 39.70 37.34 -8.68
N GLU A 425 40.91 37.21 -9.24
CA GLU A 425 41.18 37.63 -10.62
C GLU A 425 40.34 36.85 -11.64
N LEU A 426 40.04 35.57 -11.36
CA LEU A 426 39.12 34.73 -12.13
C LEU A 426 37.69 35.25 -12.10
N ALA A 427 37.17 35.55 -10.91
CA ALA A 427 35.81 36.04 -10.71
C ALA A 427 35.59 37.51 -11.14
N THR A 428 36.67 38.28 -11.33
CA THR A 428 36.62 39.71 -11.67
C THR A 428 37.15 39.96 -13.08
N ARG A 429 38.46 40.17 -13.21
CA ARG A 429 39.10 40.61 -14.46
C ARG A 429 38.91 39.61 -15.60
N TYR A 430 39.04 38.31 -15.32
CA TYR A 430 38.85 37.29 -16.36
C TYR A 430 37.38 37.16 -16.76
N TRP A 431 36.47 37.13 -15.79
CA TRP A 431 35.04 37.14 -16.07
C TRP A 431 34.64 38.34 -16.96
N GLU A 432 35.09 39.55 -16.61
CA GLU A 432 34.83 40.76 -17.40
C GLU A 432 35.41 40.68 -18.81
N ALA A 433 36.62 40.14 -18.97
CA ALA A 433 37.25 39.96 -20.28
C ALA A 433 36.51 38.94 -21.16
N VAL A 434 35.95 37.87 -20.57
CA VAL A 434 35.19 36.86 -21.32
C VAL A 434 33.79 37.38 -21.68
N VAL A 435 33.16 38.18 -20.84
CA VAL A 435 31.80 38.72 -21.07
C VAL A 435 31.80 39.94 -21.99
N TYR A 436 32.74 40.89 -21.79
CA TYR A 436 32.76 42.18 -22.49
C TYR A 436 33.93 42.35 -23.47
N GLY A 437 34.94 41.49 -23.41
CA GLY A 437 36.17 41.57 -24.21
C GLY A 437 36.27 40.52 -25.33
N ASN A 438 37.50 40.25 -25.79
CA ASN A 438 37.78 39.33 -26.89
C ASN A 438 37.97 37.86 -26.43
N GLY A 439 37.19 37.41 -25.44
CA GLY A 439 37.23 36.05 -24.92
C GLY A 439 38.54 35.68 -24.23
N ASP A 440 38.99 34.43 -24.38
CA ASP A 440 40.20 33.88 -23.71
C ASP A 440 41.54 34.54 -24.11
N THR A 441 41.53 35.47 -25.07
CA THR A 441 42.73 36.15 -25.59
C THR A 441 43.46 36.94 -24.49
N ASP A 442 42.70 37.47 -23.53
CA ASP A 442 43.22 38.34 -22.46
C ASP A 442 43.60 37.54 -21.20
N ALA A 443 43.27 36.24 -21.14
CA ALA A 443 43.54 35.38 -19.98
C ALA A 443 45.04 35.29 -19.64
N ARG A 444 45.90 35.30 -20.67
CA ARG A 444 47.36 35.25 -20.51
C ARG A 444 47.95 36.59 -20.06
N GLU A 445 47.28 37.70 -20.32
CA GLU A 445 47.63 39.01 -19.77
C GLU A 445 47.23 39.11 -18.28
N ILE A 446 46.08 38.55 -17.91
CA ILE A 446 45.54 38.59 -16.54
C ILE A 446 46.35 37.69 -15.61
N PHE A 447 46.60 36.43 -15.99
CA PHE A 447 47.21 35.42 -15.10
C PHE A 447 48.67 35.11 -15.42
N GLY A 448 49.21 35.59 -16.54
CA GLY A 448 50.57 35.30 -16.97
C GLY A 448 50.83 33.79 -17.12
N GLN A 449 51.89 33.31 -16.47
CA GLN A 449 52.29 31.89 -16.50
C GLN A 449 51.40 30.98 -15.65
N ALA A 450 50.51 31.54 -14.83
CA ALA A 450 49.61 30.76 -13.99
C ALA A 450 48.41 30.19 -14.76
N TYR A 451 48.13 30.61 -16.00
CA TYR A 451 47.01 30.11 -16.79
C TYR A 451 47.43 29.11 -17.87
N ALA A 452 46.61 28.08 -18.05
CA ALA A 452 46.71 27.12 -19.13
C ALA A 452 45.34 26.98 -19.82
N ALA A 453 45.30 27.32 -21.12
CA ALA A 453 44.09 27.26 -21.94
C ALA A 453 43.70 25.83 -22.36
N ARG A 454 44.67 24.92 -22.39
CA ARG A 454 44.51 23.51 -22.75
C ARG A 454 45.37 22.62 -21.86
N GLU A 455 45.01 21.35 -21.84
CA GLU A 455 45.84 20.31 -21.24
C GLU A 455 46.90 19.81 -22.23
N SER A 456 47.87 19.04 -21.75
CA SER A 456 48.87 18.44 -22.65
C SER A 456 48.22 17.46 -23.64
N GLU A 457 48.77 17.35 -24.86
CA GLU A 457 48.27 16.47 -25.92
C GLU A 457 48.23 14.97 -25.50
N MET A 458 49.12 14.58 -24.58
CA MET A 458 49.10 13.25 -23.96
C MET A 458 47.92 13.03 -23.01
N VAL A 459 47.49 14.08 -22.28
CA VAL A 459 46.35 14.05 -21.36
C VAL A 459 45.02 14.12 -22.13
N GLU A 460 44.94 14.88 -23.22
CA GLU A 460 43.73 15.00 -24.05
C GLU A 460 43.39 13.68 -24.77
N ASN A 461 44.41 12.91 -25.17
CA ASN A 461 44.23 11.64 -25.88
C ASN A 461 44.03 10.43 -24.94
N ASN A 462 44.23 10.58 -23.62
CA ASN A 462 44.06 9.50 -22.64
C ASN A 462 42.66 9.54 -22.00
N ARG A 463 41.90 8.44 -22.13
CA ARG A 463 40.54 8.31 -21.57
C ARG A 463 40.50 8.53 -20.06
N ARG A 464 41.41 7.90 -19.29
CA ARG A 464 41.44 8.00 -17.82
C ARG A 464 41.77 9.42 -17.35
N ALA A 465 42.64 10.12 -18.10
CA ALA A 465 43.03 11.49 -17.78
C ALA A 465 41.91 12.51 -18.08
N ARG A 466 41.08 12.25 -19.11
CA ARG A 466 39.86 13.00 -19.41
C ARG A 466 38.76 12.76 -18.38
N ASP A 467 38.56 11.52 -17.95
CA ASP A 467 37.54 11.18 -16.94
C ASP A 467 37.81 11.93 -15.61
N LEU A 468 39.07 12.02 -15.18
CA LEU A 468 39.46 12.78 -13.98
C LEU A 468 39.14 14.29 -14.05
N ARG A 469 39.01 14.84 -15.25
CA ARG A 469 38.71 16.26 -15.52
C ARG A 469 37.27 16.48 -16.00
N THR A 470 36.47 15.42 -16.03
CA THR A 470 35.06 15.48 -16.38
C THR A 470 34.25 15.66 -15.10
N ARG A 471 33.31 16.62 -15.10
CA ARG A 471 32.38 16.85 -14.00
C ARG A 471 30.96 16.91 -14.53
N ARG A 472 29.99 16.54 -13.69
CA ARG A 472 28.59 16.66 -14.03
C ARG A 472 28.08 18.03 -13.63
N TYR A 473 27.58 18.80 -14.58
CA TYR A 473 27.03 20.14 -14.36
C TYR A 473 25.77 20.31 -15.20
N LYS A 474 24.67 20.81 -14.61
CA LYS A 474 23.33 20.91 -15.25
C LYS A 474 22.83 19.63 -15.93
N GLY A 475 23.22 18.47 -15.39
CA GLY A 475 22.83 17.16 -15.92
C GLY A 475 23.73 16.64 -17.05
N GLU A 476 24.67 17.44 -17.55
CA GLU A 476 25.61 17.09 -18.62
C GLU A 476 27.03 16.85 -18.09
N ASN A 477 27.85 16.12 -18.86
CA ASN A 477 29.26 15.87 -18.53
C ASN A 477 30.14 16.90 -19.25
N ILE A 478 30.77 17.80 -18.49
CA ILE A 478 31.67 18.85 -18.98
C ILE A 478 33.12 18.50 -18.70
N ILE A 479 34.00 18.66 -19.70
CA ILE A 479 35.45 18.44 -19.54
C ILE A 479 36.16 19.76 -19.30
N MET A 480 36.81 19.90 -18.14
CA MET A 480 37.44 21.14 -17.69
C MET A 480 38.92 21.21 -18.06
N HIS A 481 39.22 21.55 -19.32
CA HIS A 481 40.59 21.66 -19.83
C HIS A 481 41.34 22.90 -19.31
N LYS A 482 40.62 24.01 -19.10
CA LYS A 482 41.21 25.25 -18.61
C LYS A 482 41.58 25.09 -17.14
N HIS A 483 42.78 25.55 -16.80
CA HIS A 483 43.19 25.52 -15.40
C HIS A 483 44.19 26.62 -15.02
N LEU A 484 44.16 26.97 -13.74
CA LEU A 484 45.19 27.78 -13.09
C LEU A 484 46.20 26.88 -12.40
N LYS A 485 47.47 27.29 -12.39
CA LYS A 485 48.58 26.53 -11.83
C LYS A 485 49.45 27.36 -10.89
N ILE A 486 49.72 26.79 -9.71
CA ILE A 486 50.79 27.20 -8.80
C ILE A 486 51.74 26.02 -8.67
N GLY A 487 53.05 26.28 -8.69
CA GLY A 487 54.07 25.23 -8.55
C GLY A 487 54.28 24.34 -9.78
N VAL A 488 55.52 23.87 -9.92
CA VAL A 488 56.01 23.06 -11.06
C VAL A 488 56.33 21.61 -10.64
N LYS A 489 56.59 21.35 -9.35
CA LYS A 489 56.94 20.03 -8.82
C LYS A 489 55.70 19.24 -8.41
N ASP A 490 55.71 17.91 -8.50
CA ASP A 490 54.59 17.12 -7.97
C ASP A 490 54.67 17.00 -6.44
N SER A 491 54.17 18.02 -5.74
CA SER A 491 54.22 18.15 -4.28
C SER A 491 52.87 18.67 -3.77
N LEU A 492 52.24 17.94 -2.87
CA LEU A 492 50.98 18.34 -2.21
C LEU A 492 51.09 19.66 -1.46
N ARG A 493 52.30 20.08 -1.07
CA ARG A 493 52.53 21.32 -0.31
C ARG A 493 52.78 22.54 -1.19
N ASP A 494 53.26 22.33 -2.41
CA ASP A 494 53.82 23.40 -3.25
C ASP A 494 53.11 23.52 -4.60
N THR A 495 52.21 22.58 -4.95
CA THR A 495 51.51 22.56 -6.24
C THR A 495 50.00 22.58 -6.10
N LEU A 496 49.39 23.46 -6.89
CA LEU A 496 47.95 23.64 -7.01
C LEU A 496 47.55 23.65 -8.47
N ARG A 497 46.44 22.99 -8.78
CA ARG A 497 45.70 23.10 -10.04
C ARG A 497 44.25 23.46 -9.72
N ILE A 498 43.73 24.46 -10.42
CA ILE A 498 42.33 24.87 -10.31
C ILE A 498 41.70 24.66 -11.69
N HIS A 499 40.89 23.62 -11.86
CA HIS A 499 40.20 23.35 -13.13
C HIS A 499 38.85 24.06 -13.14
N PHE A 500 38.58 24.76 -14.24
CA PHE A 500 37.34 25.51 -14.38
C PHE A 500 36.80 25.45 -15.81
N TYR A 501 35.52 25.78 -15.92
CA TYR A 501 34.75 25.85 -17.15
C TYR A 501 34.02 27.18 -17.24
N TRP A 502 33.84 27.69 -18.46
CA TRP A 502 33.04 28.89 -18.73
C TRP A 502 31.70 28.45 -19.30
N ASP A 503 30.62 28.68 -18.55
CA ASP A 503 29.25 28.54 -19.01
C ASP A 503 28.83 29.86 -19.69
N ALA A 504 28.78 29.84 -21.02
CA ALA A 504 28.43 31.01 -21.81
C ALA A 504 26.94 31.37 -21.72
N ASP A 505 26.07 30.40 -21.45
CA ASP A 505 24.62 30.61 -21.46
C ASP A 505 24.18 31.39 -20.21
N ASP A 506 24.73 31.03 -19.05
CA ASP A 506 24.45 31.72 -17.78
C ASP A 506 25.53 32.76 -17.42
N GLN A 507 26.58 32.87 -18.24
CA GLN A 507 27.75 33.73 -17.99
C GLN A 507 28.43 33.42 -16.63
N MET A 508 28.62 32.14 -16.32
CA MET A 508 29.15 31.66 -15.04
C MET A 508 30.49 30.93 -15.21
N ILE A 509 31.37 31.04 -14.21
CA ILE A 509 32.60 30.25 -14.10
C ILE A 509 32.33 29.08 -13.16
N VAL A 510 32.47 27.85 -13.65
CA VAL A 510 32.25 26.63 -12.88
C VAL A 510 33.60 26.03 -12.48
N ILE A 511 33.88 25.92 -11.19
CA ILE A 511 35.12 25.33 -10.66
C ILE A 511 34.86 23.89 -10.25
N GLY A 512 35.57 22.93 -10.86
CA GLY A 512 35.38 21.50 -10.61
C GLY A 512 36.54 20.79 -9.93
N HIS A 513 37.66 21.48 -9.71
CA HIS A 513 38.81 20.97 -8.96
C HIS A 513 39.64 22.14 -8.42
N CYS A 514 40.09 22.09 -7.17
CA CYS A 514 40.98 23.06 -6.56
C CYS A 514 41.93 22.35 -5.59
N GLY A 515 43.02 21.79 -6.11
CA GLY A 515 43.89 20.96 -5.29
C GLY A 515 45.12 20.46 -6.01
N LYS A 516 45.66 19.35 -5.54
CA LYS A 516 46.82 18.67 -6.15
C LYS A 516 46.68 18.45 -7.65
N HIS A 517 47.81 18.23 -8.32
CA HIS A 517 47.81 17.89 -9.73
C HIS A 517 47.05 16.57 -10.01
N LEU A 518 46.21 16.56 -11.05
CA LEU A 518 45.49 15.38 -11.50
C LEU A 518 46.40 14.53 -12.40
N ASP A 519 47.17 13.63 -11.77
CA ASP A 519 48.01 12.66 -12.48
C ASP A 519 47.18 11.44 -12.96
N HIS A 520 47.64 10.84 -14.05
CA HIS A 520 46.93 9.78 -14.79
C HIS A 520 47.77 8.51 -14.99
N ASN A 521 48.86 8.37 -14.22
CA ASN A 521 49.69 7.17 -14.16
C ASN A 521 48.94 5.93 -13.64
#